data_AF-A0A7X6RUA6-F1
#
_entry.id   AF-A0A7X6RUA6-F1
#
_cell.length_a   1.000
_cell.length_b   1.000
_cell.length_c   1.000
_cell.angle_alpha   90.00
_cell.angle_beta   90.00
_cell.angle_gamma   90.00
#
_symmetry.space_group_name_H-M   'P 1'
#
loop_
_entity.id
_entity.type
_entity.pdbx_description
1 polymer ?
#
loop_
_entity_poly.entity_id
_entity_poly.type
_entity_poly.pdbx_seq_one_letter_code
_entity_poly.pdbx_strand_id
1 'polypeptide(L)'
;MPAPPVLVDTALRLERRHGFTALVNRLRRPVPRLLLRPLVAPLTLFEYWTHHDDLIRSNNGVHTVPAALVEVIPLVLRYQLKKLPGGVRVTVGTRDNRYQWSVGPNSGPEVALAGAPPDLVRWLSGRSATGEITMTGADIPVQAVRAFMGQV
;
A
#
# COMPACT_ATOMS: atom_id res chain seq x y z
N MET A 1 21.14 5.94 -14.90
CA MET A 1 21.41 4.66 -14.20
C MET A 1 21.20 4.91 -12.71
N PRO A 2 20.13 4.38 -12.07
CA PRO A 2 20.02 4.47 -10.62
C PRO A 2 21.12 3.62 -9.99
N ALA A 3 21.72 4.10 -8.90
CA ALA A 3 22.74 3.34 -8.17
C ALA A 3 22.12 2.01 -7.70
N PRO A 4 22.84 0.87 -7.81
CA PRO A 4 22.35 -0.40 -7.27
C PRO A 4 22.14 -0.25 -5.76
N PRO A 5 21.11 -0.88 -5.17
CA PRO A 5 20.80 -0.73 -3.76
C PRO A 5 21.86 -1.44 -2.92
N VAL A 6 22.96 -0.74 -2.64
CA VAL A 6 24.14 -1.25 -1.91
C VAL A 6 23.75 -1.92 -0.60
N LEU A 7 22.72 -1.39 0.08
CA LEU A 7 22.20 -1.95 1.33
C LEU A 7 21.54 -3.32 1.14
N VAL A 8 20.77 -3.50 0.07
CA VAL A 8 20.10 -4.78 -0.23
C VAL A 8 21.14 -5.83 -0.60
N ASP A 9 22.11 -5.49 -1.45
CA ASP A 9 23.20 -6.39 -1.82
C ASP A 9 24.07 -6.78 -0.63
N THR A 10 24.31 -5.86 0.29
CA THR A 10 25.08 -6.11 1.51
C THR A 10 24.30 -7.02 2.45
N ALA A 11 22.99 -6.76 2.64
CA ALA A 11 22.12 -7.62 3.43
C ALA A 11 22.03 -9.04 2.85
N LEU A 12 21.83 -9.17 1.53
CA LEU A 12 21.83 -10.46 0.85
C LEU A 12 23.15 -11.21 0.99
N ARG A 13 24.29 -10.51 0.90
CA ARG A 13 25.62 -11.12 1.13
C ARG A 13 25.80 -11.58 2.57
N LEU A 14 25.39 -10.79 3.55
CA LEU A 14 25.44 -11.18 4.97
C LEU A 14 24.55 -12.39 5.25
N GLU A 15 23.35 -12.42 4.68
CA GLU A 15 22.42 -13.54 4.83
C GLU A 15 22.95 -14.82 4.17
N ARG A 16 23.57 -14.72 2.99
CA ARG A 16 24.20 -15.87 2.32
C ARG A 16 25.32 -16.52 3.15
N ARG A 17 26.02 -15.76 4.01
CA ARG A 17 27.08 -16.31 4.89
C ARG A 17 26.57 -17.36 5.87
N HIS A 18 25.28 -17.32 6.23
CA HIS A 18 24.67 -18.29 7.13
C HIS A 18 24.13 -19.53 6.40
N GLY A 19 24.11 -19.52 5.06
CA GLY A 19 23.55 -20.60 4.25
C GLY A 19 22.01 -20.59 4.18
N PHE A 20 21.46 -21.19 3.12
CA PHE A 20 20.02 -21.21 2.83
C PHE A 20 19.20 -21.82 3.98
N THR A 21 19.66 -22.92 4.57
CA THR A 21 18.95 -23.59 5.67
C THR A 21 18.82 -22.69 6.91
N ALA A 22 19.85 -21.91 7.24
CA ALA A 22 19.80 -20.99 8.37
C ALA A 22 18.86 -19.81 8.10
N LEU A 23 18.79 -19.33 6.86
CA LEU A 23 17.81 -18.33 6.43
C LEU A 23 16.39 -18.86 6.61
N VAL A 24 16.10 -20.06 6.09
CA VAL A 24 14.77 -20.70 6.23
C VAL A 24 14.40 -20.90 7.69
N ASN A 25 15.32 -21.39 8.53
CA ASN A 25 15.07 -21.58 9.96
C ASN A 25 14.80 -20.26 10.70
N ARG A 26 15.38 -19.14 10.24
CA ARG A 26 15.11 -17.81 10.79
C ARG A 26 13.76 -17.27 10.36
N LEU A 27 13.37 -17.47 9.10
CA LEU A 27 12.05 -17.11 8.58
C LEU A 27 10.92 -17.87 9.29
N ARG A 28 11.20 -19.09 9.77
CA ARG A 28 10.25 -19.88 10.59
C ARG A 28 10.10 -19.37 12.03
N ARG A 29 10.97 -18.45 12.48
CA ARG A 29 10.83 -17.87 13.83
C ARG A 29 9.65 -16.90 13.87
N PRO A 30 9.01 -16.72 15.03
CA PRO A 30 7.98 -15.71 15.20
C PRO A 30 8.46 -14.33 14.76
N VAL A 31 7.56 -13.55 14.17
CA VAL A 31 7.83 -12.16 13.78
C VAL A 31 8.32 -11.38 15.02
N PRO A 32 9.41 -10.61 14.91
CA PRO A 32 9.90 -9.80 16.01
C PRO A 32 8.79 -8.93 16.61
N ARG A 33 8.61 -8.97 17.95
CA ARG A 33 7.55 -8.24 18.66
C ARG A 33 7.51 -6.74 18.36
N LEU A 34 8.65 -6.14 18.00
CA LEU A 34 8.74 -4.74 17.61
C LEU A 34 7.91 -4.42 16.37
N LEU A 35 7.87 -5.33 15.38
CA LEU A 35 7.13 -5.17 14.14
C LEU A 35 5.61 -5.34 14.35
N LEU A 36 5.21 -5.91 15.48
CA LEU A 36 3.82 -6.08 15.88
C LEU A 36 3.30 -4.92 16.74
N ARG A 37 4.13 -3.91 17.03
CA ARG A 37 3.68 -2.73 17.80
C ARG A 37 2.67 -1.92 16.97
N PRO A 38 1.62 -1.35 17.57
CA PRO A 38 0.56 -0.65 16.84
C PRO A 38 1.04 0.44 15.87
N LEU A 39 2.13 1.14 16.20
CA LEU A 39 2.70 2.20 15.34
C LEU A 39 3.42 1.66 14.10
N VAL A 40 3.88 0.40 14.14
CA VAL A 40 4.73 -0.21 13.11
C VAL A 40 4.00 -1.32 12.36
N ALA A 41 2.98 -1.92 12.98
CA ALA A 41 2.22 -3.03 12.42
C ALA A 41 1.55 -2.70 11.08
N PRO A 42 0.90 -1.53 10.88
CA PRO A 42 0.34 -1.19 9.57
C PRO A 42 1.39 -1.06 8.48
N LEU A 43 2.56 -0.48 8.79
CA LEU A 43 3.67 -0.39 7.84
C LEU A 43 4.24 -1.77 7.51
N THR A 44 4.43 -2.61 8.53
CA THR A 44 4.92 -3.99 8.34
C THR A 44 3.94 -4.81 7.49
N LEU A 45 2.64 -4.69 7.78
CA LEU A 45 1.59 -5.34 7.02
C LEU A 45 1.57 -4.86 5.57
N PHE A 46 1.68 -3.55 5.36
CA PHE A 46 1.76 -2.97 4.03
C PHE A 46 2.92 -3.55 3.21
N GLU A 47 4.14 -3.52 3.75
CA GLU A 47 5.32 -4.07 3.07
C GLU A 47 5.12 -5.56 2.76
N TYR A 48 4.78 -6.36 3.76
CA TYR A 48 4.66 -7.81 3.57
C TYR A 48 3.56 -8.18 2.57
N TRP A 49 2.37 -7.60 2.74
CA TRP A 49 1.22 -7.89 1.89
C TRP A 49 1.46 -7.47 0.45
N THR A 50 2.03 -6.27 0.23
CA THR A 50 2.23 -5.72 -1.10
C THR A 50 3.27 -6.51 -1.90
N HIS A 51 4.41 -6.86 -1.28
CA HIS A 51 5.43 -7.68 -1.95
C HIS A 51 4.95 -9.11 -2.17
N HIS A 52 4.13 -9.65 -1.26
CA HIS A 52 3.49 -10.95 -1.46
C HIS A 52 2.46 -10.92 -2.59
N ASP A 53 1.64 -9.88 -2.68
CA ASP A 53 0.67 -9.66 -3.77
C ASP A 53 1.37 -9.61 -5.12
N ASP A 54 2.47 -8.86 -5.24
CA ASP A 54 3.26 -8.77 -6.47
C ASP A 54 3.80 -10.15 -6.91
N LEU A 55 4.36 -10.92 -5.96
CA LEU A 55 4.92 -12.24 -6.23
C LEU A 55 3.83 -13.25 -6.60
N ILE A 56 2.69 -13.24 -5.92
CA ILE A 56 1.58 -14.15 -6.24
C ILE A 56 0.95 -13.80 -7.58
N ARG A 57 0.72 -12.51 -7.86
CA ARG A 57 0.07 -12.06 -9.10
C ARG A 57 0.93 -12.28 -10.33
N SER A 58 2.24 -12.10 -10.24
CA SER A 58 3.16 -12.47 -11.33
C SER A 58 3.09 -13.95 -11.71
N ASN A 59 2.60 -14.80 -10.81
CA ASN A 59 2.38 -16.23 -11.03
C ASN A 59 0.89 -16.60 -11.21
N ASN A 60 0.02 -15.63 -11.52
CA ASN A 60 -1.44 -15.81 -11.67
C ASN A 60 -2.13 -16.46 -10.46
N GLY A 61 -1.53 -16.35 -9.27
CA GLY A 61 -2.09 -16.90 -8.05
C GLY A 61 -3.09 -15.96 -7.37
N VAL A 62 -3.72 -16.49 -6.32
CA VAL A 62 -4.60 -15.74 -5.42
C VAL A 62 -4.16 -16.01 -3.99
N HIS A 63 -4.15 -14.99 -3.14
CA HIS A 63 -3.87 -15.14 -1.72
C HIS A 63 -4.93 -14.46 -0.87
N THR A 64 -5.01 -14.89 0.37
CA THR A 64 -5.95 -14.33 1.35
C THR A 64 -5.61 -12.87 1.64
N VAL A 65 -6.65 -12.04 1.70
CA VAL A 65 -6.56 -10.64 2.11
C VAL A 65 -6.86 -10.55 3.61
N PRO A 66 -5.90 -10.13 4.45
CA PRO A 66 -6.15 -9.94 5.88
C PRO A 66 -7.17 -8.84 6.12
N ALA A 67 -8.11 -9.04 7.06
CA ALA A 67 -9.08 -8.01 7.43
C ALA A 67 -8.41 -6.71 7.90
N ALA A 68 -7.26 -6.82 8.59
CA ALA A 68 -6.47 -5.69 9.07
C ALA A 68 -5.83 -4.84 7.95
N LEU A 69 -5.88 -5.27 6.67
CA LEU A 69 -5.34 -4.50 5.56
C LEU A 69 -5.98 -3.10 5.45
N VAL A 70 -7.21 -2.95 5.92
CA VAL A 70 -7.91 -1.66 6.00
C VAL A 70 -7.15 -0.61 6.82
N GLU A 71 -6.39 -1.03 7.83
CA GLU A 71 -5.61 -0.15 8.71
C GLU A 71 -4.41 0.50 8.00
N VAL A 72 -4.01 -0.05 6.86
CA VAL A 72 -2.91 0.44 6.03
C VAL A 72 -3.30 1.69 5.24
N ILE A 73 -4.58 1.79 4.84
CA ILE A 73 -5.08 2.85 3.96
C ILE A 73 -4.72 4.26 4.44
N PRO A 74 -4.98 4.67 5.71
CA PRO A 74 -4.64 6.02 6.17
C PRO A 74 -3.14 6.32 6.13
N LEU A 75 -2.29 5.31 6.35
CA LEU A 75 -0.84 5.46 6.30
C LEU A 75 -0.39 5.77 4.87
N VAL A 76 -0.80 4.93 3.90
CA VAL A 76 -0.38 5.09 2.50
C VAL A 76 -1.03 6.34 1.90
N LEU A 77 -2.29 6.64 2.20
CA LEU A 77 -2.96 7.86 1.75
C LEU A 77 -2.20 9.12 2.19
N ARG A 78 -1.76 9.19 3.45
CA ARG A 78 -0.95 10.31 3.95
C ARG A 78 0.42 10.37 3.28
N TYR A 79 1.04 9.23 3.02
CA TYR A 79 2.32 9.17 2.28
C TYR A 79 2.19 9.77 0.87
N GLN A 80 1.05 9.55 0.21
CA GLN A 80 0.78 10.09 -1.12
C GLN A 80 0.38 11.57 -1.15
N LEU A 81 0.18 12.24 -0.01
CA LEU A 81 -0.38 13.60 0.05
C LEU A 81 0.32 14.60 -0.88
N LYS A 82 1.65 14.58 -0.94
CA LYS A 82 2.42 15.50 -1.78
C LYS A 82 2.34 15.19 -3.28
N LYS A 83 1.87 14.01 -3.64
CA LYS A 83 1.74 13.52 -5.03
C LYS A 83 0.30 13.56 -5.53
N LEU A 84 -0.68 13.68 -4.63
CA LEU A 84 -2.08 13.89 -5.01
C LEU A 84 -2.24 15.26 -5.69
N PRO A 85 -3.27 15.40 -6.56
CA PRO A 85 -3.59 16.68 -7.19
C PRO A 85 -3.72 17.80 -6.15
N GLY A 86 -2.92 18.86 -6.31
CA GLY A 86 -2.93 19.99 -5.40
C GLY A 86 -4.29 20.67 -5.34
N GLY A 87 -4.69 21.11 -4.15
CA GLY A 87 -5.96 21.81 -3.96
C GLY A 87 -7.20 20.90 -3.89
N VAL A 88 -7.09 19.60 -4.18
CA VAL A 88 -8.19 18.63 -4.13
C VAL A 88 -8.24 17.96 -2.75
N ARG A 89 -9.44 17.84 -2.17
CA ARG A 89 -9.67 16.98 -1.01
C ARG A 89 -9.95 15.57 -1.51
N VAL A 90 -9.10 14.62 -1.14
CA VAL A 90 -9.24 13.22 -1.53
C VAL A 90 -9.73 12.43 -0.34
N THR A 91 -10.87 11.76 -0.52
CA THR A 91 -11.49 10.93 0.51
C THR A 91 -11.55 9.49 0.04
N VAL A 92 -10.85 8.58 0.72
CA VAL A 92 -10.83 7.15 0.42
C VAL A 92 -11.70 6.41 1.42
N GLY A 93 -12.66 5.62 0.94
CA GLY A 93 -13.55 4.81 1.77
C GLY A 93 -13.69 3.38 1.29
N THR A 94 -14.07 2.48 2.20
CA THR A 94 -14.43 1.11 1.84
C THR A 94 -15.83 1.09 1.22
N ARG A 95 -16.08 0.17 0.28
CA ARG A 95 -17.38 0.06 -0.44
C ARG A 95 -18.58 -0.16 0.50
N ASP A 96 -18.35 -0.76 1.66
CA ASP A 96 -19.37 -0.97 2.70
C ASP A 96 -19.57 0.25 3.62
N ASN A 97 -18.92 1.38 3.33
CA ASN A 97 -18.95 2.63 4.09
C ASN A 97 -18.54 2.50 5.56
N ARG A 98 -17.85 1.42 5.97
CA ARG A 98 -17.40 1.24 7.35
C ARG A 98 -16.21 2.11 7.71
N TYR A 99 -15.35 2.41 6.73
CA TYR A 99 -14.15 3.19 6.93
C TYR A 99 -14.00 4.26 5.87
N GLN A 100 -13.52 5.43 6.29
CA GLN A 100 -13.29 6.59 5.43
C GLN A 100 -12.15 7.44 5.99
N TRP A 101 -11.27 7.92 5.12
CA TRP A 101 -10.18 8.83 5.48
C TRP A 101 -10.02 9.90 4.41
N SER A 102 -9.80 11.14 4.83
CA SER A 102 -9.57 12.27 3.92
C SER A 102 -8.19 12.87 4.11
N VAL A 103 -7.62 13.37 3.02
CA VAL A 103 -6.42 14.22 3.01
C VAL A 103 -6.60 15.38 2.01
N GLY A 104 -5.79 16.43 2.16
CA GLY A 104 -5.90 17.65 1.36
C GLY A 104 -6.68 18.77 2.08
N PRO A 105 -6.85 19.93 1.43
CA PRO A 105 -7.46 21.10 2.04
C PRO A 105 -8.98 20.91 2.25
N ASN A 106 -9.50 21.32 3.41
CA ASN A 106 -10.93 21.21 3.72
C ASN A 106 -11.85 22.03 2.79
N SER A 107 -11.33 23.10 2.20
CA SER A 107 -12.04 23.99 1.28
C SER A 107 -11.87 23.61 -0.20
N GLY A 108 -11.11 22.57 -0.50
CA GLY A 108 -10.90 22.10 -1.87
C GLY A 108 -12.10 21.32 -2.41
N PRO A 109 -12.25 21.21 -3.75
CA PRO A 109 -13.20 20.27 -4.34
C PRO A 109 -12.91 18.85 -3.85
N GLU A 110 -13.97 18.14 -3.46
CA GLU A 110 -13.86 16.78 -2.92
C GLU A 110 -13.99 15.73 -4.02
N VAL A 111 -13.09 14.74 -3.97
CA VAL A 111 -13.18 13.51 -4.72
C VAL A 111 -13.23 12.36 -3.73
N ALA A 112 -14.34 11.63 -3.71
CA ALA A 112 -14.51 10.43 -2.91
C ALA A 112 -14.24 9.18 -3.77
N LEU A 113 -13.44 8.27 -3.23
CA LEU A 113 -13.10 6.98 -3.81
C LEU A 113 -13.68 5.88 -2.93
N ALA A 114 -14.31 4.88 -3.54
CA ALA A 114 -14.79 3.70 -2.82
C ALA A 114 -14.36 2.40 -3.52
N GLY A 115 -13.91 1.43 -2.72
CA GLY A 115 -13.41 0.16 -3.24
C GLY A 115 -13.23 -0.90 -2.16
N ALA A 116 -12.77 -2.08 -2.55
CA ALA A 116 -12.34 -3.08 -1.59
C ALA A 116 -10.95 -2.69 -1.03
N PRO A 117 -10.63 -2.97 0.26
CA PRO A 117 -9.32 -2.66 0.83
C PRO A 117 -8.10 -3.05 -0.03
N PRO A 118 -8.01 -4.27 -0.62
CA PRO A 118 -6.85 -4.63 -1.43
C PRO A 118 -6.71 -3.79 -2.69
N ASP A 119 -7.82 -3.40 -3.32
CA ASP A 119 -7.80 -2.55 -4.51
C ASP A 119 -7.40 -1.11 -4.18
N LEU A 120 -7.88 -0.57 -3.06
CA LEU A 120 -7.50 0.76 -2.58
C LEU A 120 -6.01 0.83 -2.25
N VAL A 121 -5.46 -0.19 -1.57
CA VAL A 121 -4.02 -0.25 -1.26
C VAL A 121 -3.18 -0.39 -2.54
N ARG A 122 -3.61 -1.20 -3.51
CA ARG A 122 -2.95 -1.30 -4.82
C ARG A 122 -2.94 0.05 -5.54
N TRP A 123 -4.09 0.70 -5.67
CA TRP A 123 -4.20 1.99 -6.34
C TRP A 123 -3.33 3.07 -5.66
N LEU A 124 -3.39 3.17 -4.32
CA LEU A 124 -2.57 4.09 -3.54
C LEU A 124 -1.07 3.81 -3.67
N SER A 125 -0.68 2.58 -4.00
CA SER A 125 0.71 2.16 -4.17
C SER A 125 1.16 2.08 -5.63
N GLY A 126 0.35 2.55 -6.58
CA GLY A 126 0.68 2.60 -8.00
C GLY A 126 0.47 1.29 -8.76
N ARG A 127 -0.17 0.31 -8.15
CA ARG A 127 -0.47 -1.00 -8.74
C ARG A 127 -1.87 -1.00 -9.35
N SER A 128 -2.04 -1.80 -10.40
CA SER A 128 -3.37 -2.03 -10.97
C SER A 128 -4.27 -2.74 -9.97
N ALA A 129 -5.39 -2.11 -9.63
CA ALA A 129 -6.50 -2.74 -8.93
C ALA A 129 -7.08 -3.89 -9.78
N THR A 130 -7.63 -4.89 -9.11
CA THR A 130 -8.32 -6.01 -9.78
C THR A 130 -9.82 -5.79 -9.80
N GLY A 131 -10.36 -5.23 -8.71
CA GLY A 131 -11.75 -4.79 -8.63
C GLY A 131 -11.95 -3.34 -9.04
N GLU A 132 -13.23 -2.97 -9.15
CA GLU A 132 -13.63 -1.60 -9.46
C GLU A 132 -13.39 -0.64 -8.27
N ILE A 133 -12.80 0.52 -8.57
CA ILE A 133 -12.75 1.67 -7.67
C ILE A 133 -13.64 2.76 -8.25
N THR A 134 -14.73 3.06 -7.55
CA THR A 134 -15.65 4.13 -7.95
C THR A 134 -15.12 5.46 -7.46
N MET A 135 -15.16 6.49 -8.32
CA MET A 135 -14.77 7.85 -7.96
C MET A 135 -15.94 8.79 -8.22
N THR A 136 -16.28 9.63 -7.23
CA THR A 136 -17.35 10.62 -7.31
C THR A 136 -16.83 11.99 -6.92
N GLY A 137 -17.29 13.02 -7.60
CA GLY A 137 -16.86 14.41 -7.42
C GLY A 137 -17.08 15.19 -8.71
N ALA A 138 -16.62 16.43 -8.76
CA ALA A 138 -16.64 17.21 -10.00
C ALA A 138 -15.69 16.60 -11.05
N ASP A 139 -16.05 16.72 -12.33
CA ASP A 139 -15.36 16.03 -13.44
C ASP A 139 -13.85 16.32 -13.48
N ILE A 140 -13.45 17.58 -13.44
CA ILE A 140 -12.02 17.97 -13.52
C ILE A 140 -11.21 17.38 -12.36
N PRO A 141 -11.60 17.56 -11.08
CA PRO A 141 -10.95 16.88 -9.95
C PRO A 141 -10.92 15.36 -10.07
N VAL A 142 -12.02 14.72 -10.50
CA VAL A 142 -12.10 13.27 -10.66
C VAL A 142 -11.09 12.78 -11.72
N GLN A 143 -10.98 13.48 -12.86
CA GLN A 143 -10.00 13.12 -13.89
C GLN A 143 -8.56 13.31 -13.42
N ALA A 144 -8.28 14.38 -12.66
CA ALA A 144 -6.96 14.61 -12.07
C ALA A 144 -6.57 13.49 -11.08
N VAL A 145 -7.52 13.05 -10.24
CA VAL A 145 -7.31 11.92 -9.31
C VAL A 145 -7.23 10.60 -10.07
N ARG A 146 -7.94 10.42 -11.18
CA ARG A 146 -7.83 9.21 -12.01
C ARG A 146 -6.47 9.07 -12.68
N ALA A 147 -5.86 10.19 -13.06
CA ALA A 147 -4.52 10.25 -13.64
C ALA A 147 -3.40 10.12 -12.59
N PHE A 148 -3.73 10.19 -11.29
CA PHE A 148 -2.75 9.98 -10.23
C PHE A 148 -2.20 8.55 -10.29
N MET A 149 -0.88 8.44 -10.22
CA MET A 149 -0.18 7.19 -10.06
C MET A 149 0.47 7.17 -8.68
N GLY A 150 -0.02 6.27 -7.82
CA GLY A 150 0.63 5.99 -6.55
C GLY A 150 2.09 5.56 -6.76
N GLN A 151 2.91 5.85 -5.77
CA GLN A 151 4.33 5.50 -5.81
C GLN A 151 4.80 5.30 -4.39
N VAL A 152 5.47 4.17 -4.13
CA VAL A 152 6.04 3.81 -2.83
C VAL A 152 7.50 3.46 -3.04
#